data_AF-A0A9W6FIJ8-F1
#
_entry.id   AF-A0A9W6FIJ8-F1
#
_cell.length_a   1.000
_cell.length_b   1.000
_cell.length_c   1.000
_cell.angle_alpha   90.00
_cell.angle_beta   90.00
_cell.angle_gamma   90.00
#
_symmetry.space_group_name_H-M   'P 1'
#
loop_
_entity.id
_entity.type
_entity.pdbx_description
1 polymer ?
#
loop_
_entity_poly.entity_id
_entity_poly.type
_entity_poly.pdbx_seq_one_letter_code
_entity_poly.pdbx_strand_id
1 'polypeptide(L)'
;MMTTHFLSGPGARLGAWLAARPDRLAVVNALLLTAILILLGNADLFRFVGGAAVLLCAAAVLVRALRRVDRNPLTLHPYDLAVMLAPPAIAAALAALAISLVVGHAPGSFAHTMGLVLFTIEFALLALGASDGADAAPEAARA
;
A
#
# COMPACT_ATOMS: atom_id res chain seq x y z
N MET A 1 -40.41 -16.19 -8.73
CA MET A 1 -39.91 -15.75 -7.42
C MET A 1 -38.93 -16.80 -6.93
N MET A 2 -37.64 -16.61 -7.20
CA MET A 2 -36.60 -17.61 -6.96
C MET A 2 -35.44 -16.91 -6.27
N THR A 3 -35.01 -17.50 -5.17
CA THR A 3 -34.24 -16.94 -4.06
C THR A 3 -32.77 -16.69 -4.43
N THR A 4 -32.36 -15.41 -4.48
CA THR A 4 -30.94 -15.03 -4.50
C THR A 4 -30.39 -15.00 -3.08
N HIS A 5 -30.10 -16.18 -2.53
CA HIS A 5 -29.57 -16.36 -1.17
C HIS A 5 -28.09 -16.82 -1.15
N PHE A 6 -27.29 -16.50 -2.17
CA PHE A 6 -25.99 -17.15 -2.40
C PHE A 6 -24.72 -16.35 -2.12
N LEU A 7 -24.79 -15.12 -1.61
CA LEU A 7 -23.57 -14.29 -1.42
C LEU A 7 -23.55 -13.56 -0.08
N SER A 8 -23.79 -14.28 1.01
CA SER A 8 -23.46 -13.85 2.39
C SER A 8 -22.14 -14.46 2.88
N GLY A 9 -21.20 -14.71 1.96
CA GLY A 9 -19.84 -15.15 2.29
C GLY A 9 -18.86 -13.98 2.45
N PRO A 10 -17.72 -14.17 3.13
CA PRO A 10 -16.64 -13.17 3.20
C PRO A 10 -16.22 -12.66 1.81
N GLY A 11 -16.32 -13.51 0.77
CA GLY A 11 -16.06 -13.13 -0.62
C GLY A 11 -17.04 -12.09 -1.20
N ALA A 12 -18.28 -12.04 -0.74
CA ALA A 12 -19.24 -11.04 -1.20
C ALA A 12 -19.01 -9.67 -0.55
N ARG A 13 -18.57 -9.66 0.71
CA ARG A 13 -18.10 -8.44 1.39
C ARG A 13 -16.79 -7.94 0.77
N LEU A 14 -15.87 -8.84 0.43
CA LEU A 14 -14.66 -8.50 -0.31
C LEU A 14 -14.98 -7.95 -1.69
N GLY A 15 -15.88 -8.59 -2.42
CA GLY A 15 -16.32 -8.16 -3.75
C GLY A 15 -17.01 -6.80 -3.71
N ALA A 16 -17.86 -6.55 -2.71
CA ALA A 16 -18.46 -5.23 -2.48
C ALA A 16 -17.41 -4.18 -2.07
N TRP A 17 -16.43 -4.56 -1.24
CA TRP A 17 -15.33 -3.68 -0.84
C TRP A 17 -14.41 -3.33 -2.03
N LEU A 18 -14.13 -4.29 -2.91
CA LEU A 18 -13.37 -4.11 -4.16
C LEU A 18 -14.13 -3.28 -5.18
N ALA A 19 -15.42 -3.58 -5.40
CA ALA A 19 -16.26 -2.85 -6.34
C ALA A 19 -16.54 -1.41 -5.90
N ALA A 20 -16.42 -1.10 -4.60
CA ALA A 20 -16.66 0.23 -4.09
C ALA A 20 -15.63 1.27 -4.56
N ARG A 21 -14.38 0.88 -4.89
CA ARG A 21 -13.35 1.83 -5.37
C ARG A 21 -12.32 1.21 -6.31
N PRO A 22 -12.01 1.86 -7.45
CA PRO A 22 -11.01 1.37 -8.40
C PRO A 22 -9.59 1.31 -7.80
N ASP A 23 -9.25 2.20 -6.85
CA ASP A 23 -7.92 2.20 -6.21
C ASP A 23 -7.67 0.97 -5.33
N ARG A 24 -8.72 0.30 -4.86
CA ARG A 24 -8.60 -0.94 -4.07
C ARG A 24 -8.15 -2.12 -4.93
N LEU A 25 -8.46 -2.08 -6.23
CA LEU A 25 -7.92 -3.04 -7.20
C LEU A 25 -6.41 -2.85 -7.39
N ALA A 26 -5.90 -1.62 -7.28
CA ALA A 26 -4.47 -1.37 -7.36
C ALA A 26 -3.72 -2.00 -6.17
N VAL A 27 -4.26 -1.88 -4.95
CA VAL A 27 -3.72 -2.54 -3.75
C VAL A 27 -3.72 -4.06 -3.91
N VAL A 28 -4.82 -4.65 -4.39
CA VAL A 28 -4.91 -6.10 -4.61
C VAL A 28 -3.97 -6.57 -5.72
N ASN A 29 -3.85 -5.84 -6.82
CA ASN A 29 -2.89 -6.14 -7.89
C ASN A 29 -1.45 -6.08 -7.37
N ALA A 30 -1.15 -5.14 -6.50
CA ALA A 30 0.15 -4.98 -5.90
C ALA A 30 0.47 -6.15 -4.93
N LEU A 31 -0.51 -6.62 -4.16
CA LEU A 31 -0.39 -7.81 -3.31
C LEU A 31 -0.25 -9.10 -4.15
N LEU A 32 -1.02 -9.24 -5.23
CA LEU A 32 -0.91 -10.36 -6.16
C LEU A 32 0.45 -10.39 -6.85
N LEU A 33 0.95 -9.23 -7.29
CA LEU A 33 2.29 -9.10 -7.83
C LEU A 33 3.33 -9.55 -6.80
N THR A 34 3.22 -9.09 -5.56
CA THR A 34 4.10 -9.55 -4.46
C THR A 34 4.06 -11.07 -4.29
N ALA A 35 2.88 -11.68 -4.29
CA ALA A 35 2.72 -13.13 -4.18
C ALA A 35 3.38 -13.88 -5.36
N ILE A 36 3.27 -13.35 -6.58
CA ILE A 36 3.92 -13.91 -7.77
C ILE A 36 5.45 -13.82 -7.64
N LEU A 37 5.99 -12.69 -7.17
CA LEU A 37 7.42 -12.52 -6.95
C LEU A 37 7.97 -13.51 -5.93
N ILE A 38 7.22 -13.75 -4.85
CA ILE A 38 7.56 -14.77 -3.85
C ILE A 38 7.59 -16.16 -4.49
N LEU A 39 6.58 -16.48 -5.29
CA LEU A 39 6.46 -17.79 -5.95
C LEU A 39 7.59 -18.06 -6.95
N LEU A 40 8.08 -17.02 -7.65
CA LEU A 40 9.21 -17.15 -8.57
C LEU A 40 10.53 -17.49 -7.86
N GLY A 41 10.65 -17.21 -6.56
CA GLY A 41 11.85 -17.52 -5.77
C GLY A 41 13.11 -16.77 -6.19
N ASN A 42 13.02 -15.77 -7.08
CA ASN A 42 14.16 -15.01 -7.56
C ASN A 42 14.34 -13.73 -6.72
N ALA A 43 15.40 -13.72 -5.90
CA ALA A 43 15.70 -12.62 -4.98
C ALA A 43 16.01 -11.29 -5.68
N ASP A 44 16.68 -11.31 -6.83
CA ASP A 44 16.98 -10.08 -7.58
C ASP A 44 15.72 -9.46 -8.17
N LEU A 45 14.82 -10.31 -8.66
CA LEU A 45 13.54 -9.87 -9.21
C LEU A 45 12.63 -9.32 -8.11
N PHE A 46 12.60 -9.97 -6.95
CA PHE A 46 11.91 -9.47 -5.75
C PHE A 46 12.47 -8.11 -5.30
N ARG A 47 13.80 -7.95 -5.25
CA ARG A 47 14.45 -6.69 -4.88
C ARG A 47 14.09 -5.56 -5.84
N PHE A 48 14.17 -5.82 -7.13
CA PHE A 48 13.93 -4.80 -8.15
C PHE A 48 12.45 -4.40 -8.20
N VAL A 49 11.54 -5.37 -8.35
CA VAL A 49 10.11 -5.09 -8.50
C VAL A 49 9.49 -4.66 -7.17
N GLY A 50 9.83 -5.33 -6.07
CA GLY A 50 9.37 -4.96 -4.73
C GLY A 50 9.89 -3.58 -4.32
N GLY A 51 11.17 -3.29 -4.61
CA GLY A 51 11.74 -1.96 -4.36
C GLY A 51 11.08 -0.86 -5.20
N ALA A 52 10.86 -1.10 -6.49
CA ALA A 52 10.16 -0.17 -7.36
C ALA A 52 8.72 0.10 -6.88
N ALA A 53 8.00 -0.95 -6.44
CA ALA A 53 6.66 -0.81 -5.92
C ALA A 53 6.59 0.03 -4.64
N VAL A 54 7.52 -0.18 -3.70
CA VAL A 54 7.66 0.64 -2.48
C VAL A 54 7.96 2.09 -2.84
N LEU A 55 8.90 2.33 -3.76
CA LEU A 55 9.25 3.69 -4.21
C LEU A 55 8.06 4.41 -4.84
N LEU A 56 7.28 3.72 -5.68
CA LEU A 56 6.09 4.29 -6.31
C LEU A 56 5.02 4.65 -5.27
N CYS A 57 4.76 3.77 -4.30
CA CYS A 57 3.80 4.05 -3.24
C CYS A 57 4.27 5.20 -2.34
N ALA A 58 5.55 5.23 -1.96
CA ALA A 58 6.14 6.30 -1.16
C ALA A 58 6.08 7.64 -1.90
N ALA A 59 6.40 7.66 -3.20
CA ALA A 59 6.30 8.84 -4.04
C ALA A 59 4.85 9.33 -4.16
N ALA A 60 3.87 8.43 -4.32
CA ALA A 60 2.46 8.80 -4.39
C ALA A 60 2.00 9.48 -3.09
N VAL A 61 2.38 8.94 -1.92
CA VAL A 61 2.09 9.55 -0.61
C VAL A 61 2.77 10.91 -0.46
N LEU A 62 4.03 11.03 -0.88
CA LEU A 62 4.78 12.29 -0.79
C LEU A 62 4.18 13.38 -1.69
N VAL A 63 3.90 13.06 -2.96
CA VAL A 63 3.26 13.99 -3.90
C VAL A 63 1.94 14.49 -3.35
N ARG A 64 1.17 13.62 -2.68
CA ARG A 64 -0.08 14.02 -2.03
C ARG A 64 0.16 14.91 -0.82
N ALA A 65 1.14 14.61 0.03
CA ALA A 65 1.50 15.46 1.15
C ALA A 65 1.85 16.87 0.66
N LEU A 66 2.64 16.98 -0.41
CA LEU A 66 2.99 18.26 -1.04
C LEU A 66 1.74 18.98 -1.59
N ARG A 67 0.86 18.28 -2.31
CA ARG A 67 -0.41 18.85 -2.79
C ARG A 67 -1.32 19.35 -1.66
N ARG A 68 -1.27 18.74 -0.47
CA ARG A 68 -2.02 19.21 0.71
C ARG A 68 -1.42 20.48 1.29
N VAL A 69 -0.08 20.58 1.31
CA VAL A 69 0.63 21.81 1.72
C VAL A 69 0.31 22.96 0.76
N ASP A 70 0.38 22.73 -0.55
CA ASP A 70 0.10 23.75 -1.57
C ASP A 70 -1.33 24.30 -1.48
N ARG A 71 -2.29 23.45 -1.11
CA ARG A 71 -3.70 23.85 -0.97
C ARG A 71 -4.01 24.58 0.33
N ASN A 72 -3.17 24.46 1.36
CA ASN A 72 -3.43 25.10 2.65
C ASN A 72 -2.13 25.60 3.33
N PRO A 73 -1.39 26.53 2.68
CA PRO A 73 -0.05 26.91 3.11
C PRO A 73 -0.02 27.70 4.43
N LEU A 74 -1.15 28.28 4.85
CA LEU A 74 -1.22 29.18 6.00
C LEU A 74 -1.62 28.49 7.33
N THR A 75 -1.98 27.20 7.31
CA THR A 75 -2.51 26.51 8.51
C THR A 75 -1.79 25.22 8.91
N LEU A 76 -0.85 24.72 8.09
CA LEU A 76 -0.12 23.49 8.42
C LEU A 76 1.10 23.78 9.29
N HIS A 77 1.02 23.43 10.57
CA HIS A 77 2.17 23.46 11.47
C HIS A 77 3.17 22.37 11.02
N PRO A 78 4.49 22.61 11.06
CA PRO A 78 5.50 21.61 10.68
C PRO A 78 5.39 20.29 11.47
N TYR A 79 4.86 20.37 12.69
CA TYR A 79 4.54 19.20 13.52
C TYR A 79 3.46 18.31 12.87
N ASP A 80 2.40 18.89 12.33
CA ASP A 80 1.32 18.13 11.67
C ASP A 80 1.82 17.45 10.40
N LEU A 81 2.74 18.10 9.69
CA LEU A 81 3.40 17.52 8.52
C LEU A 81 4.29 16.33 8.91
N ALA A 82 5.06 16.46 9.99
CA ALA A 82 5.88 15.38 10.51
C ALA A 82 5.03 14.19 10.97
N VAL A 83 3.93 14.44 11.69
CA VAL A 83 2.98 13.40 12.12
C VAL A 83 2.29 12.74 10.92
N MET A 84 1.98 13.49 9.86
CA MET A 84 1.38 12.96 8.64
C MET A 84 2.35 12.08 7.83
N LEU A 85 3.64 12.46 7.77
CA LEU A 85 4.67 11.74 7.00
C LEU A 85 5.35 10.62 7.78
N ALA A 86 5.31 10.64 9.11
CA ALA A 86 5.99 9.63 9.93
C ALA A 86 5.49 8.20 9.64
N PRO A 87 4.17 7.90 9.63
CA PRO A 87 3.70 6.54 9.33
C PRO A 87 4.15 6.00 7.97
N PRO A 88 3.98 6.70 6.83
CA PRO A 88 4.45 6.20 5.54
C PRO A 88 5.98 6.15 5.44
N ALA A 89 6.71 7.05 6.10
CA ALA A 89 8.17 6.99 6.13
C ALA A 89 8.67 5.76 6.89
N ILE A 90 8.07 5.46 8.04
CA ILE A 90 8.38 4.26 8.84
C ILE A 90 8.06 3.00 8.03
N ALA A 91 6.88 2.94 7.41
CA ALA A 91 6.48 1.79 6.61
C ALA A 91 7.41 1.58 5.39
N ALA A 92 7.84 2.65 4.72
CA ALA A 92 8.83 2.55 3.64
C ALA A 92 10.20 2.04 4.14
N ALA A 93 10.66 2.52 5.30
CA ALA A 93 11.91 2.07 5.90
C ALA A 93 11.84 0.59 6.32
N LEU A 94 10.72 0.17 6.91
CA LEU A 94 10.48 -1.22 7.29
C LEU A 94 10.36 -2.11 6.05
N ALA A 95 9.69 -1.67 4.98
CA ALA A 95 9.64 -2.41 3.72
C ALA A 95 11.02 -2.58 3.09
N ALA A 96 11.89 -1.56 3.17
CA ALA A 96 13.28 -1.67 2.69
C ALA A 96 14.10 -2.67 3.53
N LEU A 97 13.93 -2.64 4.86
CA LEU A 97 14.51 -3.65 5.76
C LEU A 97 13.99 -5.06 5.45
N ALA A 98 12.71 -5.20 5.15
CA ALA A 98 12.11 -6.46 4.77
C ALA A 98 12.75 -7.03 3.49
N ILE A 99 12.96 -6.20 2.47
CA ILE A 99 13.66 -6.58 1.25
C ILE A 99 15.08 -7.07 1.57
N SER A 100 15.82 -6.39 2.44
CA SER A 100 17.18 -6.82 2.80
C SER A 100 17.19 -8.17 3.53
N LEU A 101 16.19 -8.45 4.37
CA LEU A 101 16.00 -9.75 5.02
C LEU A 101 15.71 -10.86 4.00
N VAL A 102 14.81 -10.61 3.04
CA VAL A 102 14.42 -11.60 2.02
C VAL A 102 15.58 -11.95 1.10
N VAL A 103 16.36 -10.96 0.68
CA VAL A 103 17.47 -11.12 -0.27
C VAL A 103 18.74 -11.63 0.40
N GLY A 104 18.99 -11.25 1.65
CA GLY A 104 20.20 -11.60 2.39
C GLY A 104 20.20 -12.98 3.02
N HIS A 105 19.06 -13.69 3.05
CA HIS A 105 18.92 -14.96 3.76
C HIS A 105 18.37 -16.06 2.85
N ALA A 106 18.78 -17.30 3.15
CA ALA A 106 18.34 -18.47 2.41
C ALA A 106 16.81 -18.63 2.41
N PRO A 107 16.20 -19.06 1.30
CA PRO A 107 14.77 -19.28 1.21
C PRO A 107 14.33 -20.32 2.24
N GLY A 108 13.22 -20.04 2.94
CA GLY A 108 12.69 -20.88 4.01
C GLY A 108 13.32 -20.69 5.39
N SER A 109 14.40 -19.90 5.50
CA SER A 109 14.92 -19.49 6.81
C SER A 109 13.95 -18.56 7.55
N PHE A 110 14.03 -18.53 8.88
CA PHE A 110 13.17 -17.65 9.70
C PHE A 110 13.26 -16.18 9.28
N ALA A 111 14.47 -15.68 9.06
CA ALA A 111 14.71 -14.30 8.64
C ALA A 111 14.08 -13.99 7.27
N HIS A 112 14.19 -14.93 6.32
CA HIS A 112 13.56 -14.80 5.01
C HIS A 112 12.03 -14.72 5.13
N THR A 113 11.42 -15.64 5.88
CA THR A 113 9.96 -15.68 6.11
C THR A 113 9.47 -14.43 6.83
N MET A 114 10.20 -13.98 7.86
CA MET A 114 9.86 -12.75 8.57
C MET A 114 9.95 -11.53 7.65
N GLY A 115 10.96 -11.48 6.78
CA GLY A 115 11.08 -10.47 5.74
C GLY A 115 9.88 -10.47 4.79
N LEU A 116 9.40 -11.63 4.34
CA LEU A 116 8.20 -11.70 3.49
C LEU A 116 6.94 -11.18 4.19
N VAL A 117 6.73 -11.56 5.44
CA VAL A 117 5.58 -11.10 6.24
C VAL A 117 5.64 -9.60 6.45
N LEU A 118 6.78 -9.07 6.89
CA LEU A 118 6.97 -7.65 7.14
C LEU A 118 6.80 -6.85 5.85
N PHE A 119 7.40 -7.30 4.74
CA PHE A 119 7.23 -6.66 3.44
C PHE A 119 5.75 -6.58 3.05
N THR A 120 5.02 -7.68 3.17
CA THR A 120 3.61 -7.75 2.76
C THR A 120 2.75 -6.79 3.57
N ILE A 121 2.94 -6.73 4.88
CA ILE A 121 2.18 -5.84 5.78
C ILE A 121 2.51 -4.38 5.48
N GLU A 122 3.78 -4.02 5.49
CA GLU A 122 4.21 -2.63 5.30
C GLU A 122 3.87 -2.11 3.91
N PHE A 123 4.01 -2.95 2.89
CA PHE A 123 3.61 -2.63 1.54
C PHE A 123 2.10 -2.43 1.41
N ALA A 124 1.30 -3.27 2.06
CA ALA A 124 -0.16 -3.09 2.11
C ALA A 124 -0.53 -1.76 2.79
N LEU A 125 0.10 -1.42 3.91
CA LEU A 125 -0.12 -0.15 4.60
C LEU A 125 0.29 1.05 3.74
N LEU A 126 1.42 0.97 3.03
CA LEU A 126 1.85 2.01 2.09
C LEU A 126 0.84 2.19 0.96
N ALA A 127 0.39 1.08 0.36
CA ALA A 127 -0.55 1.08 -0.74
C ALA A 127 -1.92 1.62 -0.31
N LEU A 128 -2.39 1.26 0.88
CA LEU A 128 -3.60 1.83 1.48
C LEU A 128 -3.46 3.33 1.71
N GLY A 129 -2.36 3.77 2.34
CA GLY A 129 -2.08 5.19 2.57
C GLY A 129 -1.99 6.01 1.27
N ALA A 130 -1.44 5.42 0.21
CA ALA A 130 -1.44 6.02 -1.11
C ALA A 130 -2.87 6.16 -1.69
N SER A 131 -3.73 5.16 -1.46
CA SER A 131 -5.11 5.13 -1.97
C SER A 131 -6.12 5.99 -1.19
N ASP A 132 -5.97 6.16 0.14
CA ASP A 132 -6.97 6.75 1.05
C ASP A 132 -7.10 8.29 0.96
N GLY A 133 -6.99 8.85 -0.23
CA GLY A 133 -7.35 10.24 -0.45
C GLY A 133 -6.82 10.84 -1.73
N ALA A 134 -6.95 10.04 -2.78
CA ALA A 134 -7.54 10.53 -4.02
C ALA A 134 -8.87 11.29 -3.82
N ASP A 135 -9.59 11.09 -2.69
CA ASP A 135 -10.91 11.70 -2.41
C ASP A 135 -10.94 13.17 -2.00
N ALA A 136 -9.82 13.84 -1.73
CA ALA A 136 -9.86 15.25 -1.37
C ALA A 136 -9.77 16.15 -2.62
N ALA A 137 -10.81 16.12 -3.47
CA ALA A 137 -11.04 17.13 -4.51
C ALA A 137 -12.56 17.44 -4.57
N PRO A 138 -12.94 18.72 -4.75
CA PRO A 138 -13.79 19.39 -3.78
C PRO A 138 -15.28 19.29 -4.09
N GLU A 139 -16.05 19.09 -3.03
CA GLU A 139 -17.50 19.33 -2.92
C GLU A 139 -17.86 20.83 -3.05
N ALA A 140 -17.05 21.61 -3.78
CA ALA A 140 -17.25 23.04 -4.01
C ALA A 140 -17.87 23.35 -5.39
N ALA A 141 -18.41 22.34 -6.08
CA ALA A 141 -19.12 22.48 -7.36
C ALA A 141 -20.62 22.11 -7.27
N ARG A 142 -21.16 21.98 -6.05
CA ARG A 142 -22.57 21.59 -5.81
C ARG A 142 -23.36 22.55 -4.91
N ALA A 143 -22.95 23.82 -4.84
CA ALA A 143 -23.76 24.90 -4.27
C ALA A 143 -24.46 25.67 -5.39
#